data_AF-A0A1J4J7D7-F1
#
_entry.id   AF-A0A1J4J7D7-F1
#
_cell.length_a   1.000
_cell.length_b   1.000
_cell.length_c   1.000
_cell.angle_alpha   90.00
_cell.angle_beta   90.00
_cell.angle_gamma   90.00
#
_symmetry.space_group_name_H-M   'P 1'
#
loop_
_entity.id
_entity.type
_entity.pdbx_description
1 polymer ?
#
loop_
_entity_poly.entity_id
_entity_poly.type
_entity_poly.pdbx_seq_one_letter_code
_entity_poly.pdbx_strand_id
1 'polypeptide(L)'
;MADICIAESNSSSVRIQSINIETTVPHSTLRKRFSGQEDSTLKHVIQELNVRNWEEAAKYLPGRTARQCRDRYNNYLFKEISNKPWSEEEDLIILTNYPLFGTHWVKISKFLVGRSGNNVKNRWYKYLSKHYNELMVKYDFIQKSNQKAVDAIKAKKIEEEKVKIDDCWDIFGNPIEWEFFQNNNDALESLNCFF
;
A
#
# COMPACT_ATOMS: atom_id res chain seq x y z
N MET A 1 26.24 63.76 39.16
CA MET A 1 25.23 63.31 40.13
C MET A 1 24.98 61.85 39.81
N ALA A 2 25.83 60.96 40.34
CA ALA A 2 25.59 60.15 41.57
C ALA A 2 24.60 59.01 41.23
N ASP A 3 24.90 57.70 41.31
CA ASP A 3 25.79 56.98 42.23
C ASP A 3 26.17 55.54 41.76
N ILE A 4 27.38 55.15 42.18
CA ILE A 4 27.80 53.87 42.81
C ILE A 4 27.78 52.52 42.04
N CYS A 5 28.98 51.92 42.02
CA CYS A 5 29.37 50.56 41.63
C CYS A 5 28.84 49.48 42.60
N ILE A 6 28.59 48.25 42.10
CA ILE A 6 29.00 47.00 42.77
C ILE A 6 29.47 45.99 41.73
N ALA A 7 30.69 45.49 41.92
CA ALA A 7 31.19 44.26 41.32
C ALA A 7 31.00 43.13 42.33
N GLU A 8 30.53 41.96 41.89
CA GLU A 8 30.78 40.69 42.57
C GLU A 8 31.13 39.61 41.55
N SER A 9 32.13 38.83 41.92
CA SER A 9 32.77 37.77 41.16
C SER A 9 32.36 36.39 41.66
N ASN A 10 32.29 35.46 40.70
CA ASN A 10 32.47 33.99 40.79
C ASN A 10 31.41 33.13 41.50
N SER A 11 30.72 32.29 40.72
CA SER A 11 30.66 30.84 41.01
C SER A 11 30.31 30.01 39.77
N SER A 12 31.27 29.18 39.37
CA SER A 12 31.23 27.93 38.61
C SER A 12 29.90 27.48 38.00
N SER A 13 29.77 27.62 36.69
CA SER A 13 29.21 26.56 35.84
C SER A 13 29.72 26.76 34.42
N VAL A 14 30.66 25.92 33.99
CA VAL A 14 31.12 25.88 32.60
C VAL A 14 29.96 25.34 31.79
N ARG A 15 29.04 26.24 31.38
CA ARG A 15 28.03 25.91 30.39
C ARG A 15 28.77 25.79 29.07
N ILE A 16 29.03 24.56 28.65
CA ILE A 16 29.43 24.28 27.26
C ILE A 16 28.37 24.99 26.41
N GLN A 17 28.77 26.09 25.78
CA GLN A 17 27.97 26.73 24.77
C GLN A 17 27.88 25.71 23.64
N SER A 18 26.73 25.04 23.55
CA SER A 18 26.35 24.24 22.40
C SER A 18 26.59 25.13 21.19
N ILE A 19 27.56 24.76 20.37
CA ILE A 19 27.86 25.46 19.13
C ILE A 19 26.64 25.20 18.25
N ASN A 20 25.70 26.15 18.23
CA ASN A 20 24.65 26.19 17.24
C ASN A 20 25.35 26.49 15.92
N ILE A 21 25.75 25.43 15.21
CA ILE A 21 26.12 25.53 13.81
C ILE A 21 24.80 25.76 13.07
N GLU A 22 24.36 27.01 13.06
CA GLU A 22 23.31 27.48 12.17
C GLU A 22 23.82 27.29 10.74
N THR A 23 23.47 26.16 10.13
CA THR A 23 23.60 25.96 8.69
C THR A 23 22.55 26.81 7.98
N THR A 24 22.73 28.13 7.98
CA THR A 24 21.92 29.08 7.21
C THR A 24 22.39 29.07 5.75
N VAL A 25 22.28 27.92 5.10
CA VAL A 25 22.36 27.88 3.63
C VAL A 25 21.07 28.52 3.11
N PRO A 26 21.14 29.60 2.30
CA PRO A 26 19.95 30.25 1.79
C PRO A 26 19.16 29.26 0.95
N HIS A 27 18.02 28.83 1.45
CA HIS A 27 17.19 27.88 0.73
C HIS A 27 16.51 28.62 -0.42
N SER A 28 17.11 28.55 -1.60
CA SER A 28 16.51 29.01 -2.86
C SER A 28 15.05 28.53 -2.94
N THR A 29 14.13 29.47 -3.17
CA THR A 29 12.70 29.20 -3.35
C THR A 29 12.36 28.63 -4.72
N LEU A 30 13.35 28.53 -5.62
CA LEU A 30 13.19 27.99 -6.96
C LEU A 30 13.09 26.46 -6.91
N ARG A 31 12.08 25.91 -7.61
CA ARG A 31 11.92 24.45 -7.73
C ARG A 31 13.08 23.85 -8.51
N LYS A 32 14.06 23.31 -7.80
CA LYS A 32 15.20 22.57 -8.37
C LYS A 32 14.84 21.09 -8.58
N ARG A 33 15.01 20.56 -9.80
CA ARG A 33 14.86 19.13 -10.09
C ARG A 33 16.01 18.32 -9.47
N PHE A 34 15.74 17.10 -9.01
CA PHE A 34 16.79 16.19 -8.56
C PHE A 34 17.65 15.73 -9.75
N SER A 35 18.97 15.78 -9.60
CA SER A 35 19.90 15.21 -10.59
C SER A 35 20.08 13.71 -10.38
N GLY A 36 20.63 13.02 -11.39
CA GLY A 36 20.95 11.60 -11.27
C GLY A 36 22.00 11.33 -10.18
N GLN A 37 22.96 12.24 -9.98
CA GLN A 37 23.94 12.14 -8.90
C GLN A 37 23.27 12.28 -7.53
N GLU A 38 22.37 13.26 -7.36
CA GLU A 38 21.61 13.44 -6.11
C GLU A 38 20.78 12.17 -5.81
N ASP A 39 20.14 11.58 -6.82
CA ASP A 39 19.37 10.34 -6.66
C ASP A 39 20.26 9.14 -6.26
N SER A 40 21.44 8.99 -6.87
CA SER A 40 22.40 7.94 -6.54
C SER A 40 22.92 8.09 -5.10
N THR A 41 23.30 9.31 -4.70
CA THR A 41 23.72 9.60 -3.32
C THR A 41 22.61 9.27 -2.33
N LEU A 42 21.38 9.70 -2.62
CA LEU A 42 20.24 9.44 -1.74
C LEU A 42 19.93 7.94 -1.61
N LYS A 43 20.05 7.17 -2.69
CA LYS A 43 19.92 5.71 -2.64
C LYS A 43 21.03 5.07 -1.80
N HIS A 44 22.28 5.43 -2.05
CA HIS A 44 23.45 4.92 -1.33
C HIS A 44 23.31 5.15 0.19
N VAL A 45 22.97 6.37 0.60
CA VAL A 45 22.81 6.73 2.02
C VAL A 45 21.72 5.91 2.72
N ILE A 46 20.62 5.59 2.03
CA ILE A 46 19.49 4.87 2.62
C ILE A 46 19.70 3.36 2.58
N GLN A 47 20.30 2.84 1.50
CA GLN A 47 20.40 1.40 1.25
C GLN A 47 21.70 0.80 1.78
N GLU A 48 22.84 1.48 1.58
CA GLU A 48 24.16 0.97 1.96
C GLU A 48 24.57 1.45 3.35
N LEU A 49 24.37 2.74 3.65
CA LEU A 49 24.63 3.29 4.99
C LEU A 49 23.47 3.06 5.97
N ASN A 50 22.34 2.54 5.50
CA ASN A 50 21.14 2.22 6.28
C ASN A 50 20.61 3.39 7.13
N VAL A 51 20.82 4.64 6.69
CA VAL A 51 20.34 5.83 7.40
C VAL A 51 18.82 5.90 7.33
N ARG A 52 18.17 5.87 8.50
CA ARG A 52 16.70 5.93 8.63
C ARG A 52 16.19 7.33 8.94
N ASN A 53 17.04 8.22 9.43
CA ASN A 53 16.70 9.60 9.71
C ASN A 53 16.90 10.48 8.46
N TRP A 54 15.82 11.10 7.99
CA TRP A 54 15.85 11.98 6.81
C TRP A 54 16.67 13.27 7.03
N GLU A 55 16.77 13.76 8.27
CA GLU A 55 17.61 14.91 8.60
C GLU A 55 19.09 14.59 8.44
N GLU A 56 19.49 13.38 8.85
CA GLU A 56 20.84 12.88 8.64
C GLU A 56 21.12 12.64 7.16
N ALA A 57 20.17 12.03 6.44
CA ALA A 57 20.30 11.82 5.00
C ALA A 57 20.45 13.14 4.22
N ALA A 58 19.77 14.21 4.65
CA ALA A 58 19.88 15.52 4.01
C ALA A 58 21.26 16.15 4.12
N LYS A 59 22.09 15.78 5.12
CA LYS A 59 23.47 16.28 5.25
C LYS A 59 24.35 15.88 4.06
N TYR A 60 24.02 14.77 3.40
CA TYR A 60 24.73 14.28 2.22
C TYR A 60 24.26 14.95 0.90
N LEU A 61 23.17 15.73 0.94
CA LEU A 61 22.62 16.44 -0.21
C LEU A 61 22.52 17.95 0.08
N PRO A 62 23.63 18.70 -0.04
CA PRO A 62 23.62 20.13 0.23
C PRO A 62 22.60 20.86 -0.66
N GLY A 63 21.80 21.73 -0.04
CA GLY A 63 20.72 22.45 -0.72
C GLY A 63 19.44 21.64 -0.92
N ARG A 64 19.31 20.45 -0.30
CA ARG A 64 18.06 19.70 -0.19
C ARG A 64 17.62 19.60 1.25
N THR A 65 16.30 19.69 1.48
CA THR A 65 15.75 19.45 2.82
C THR A 65 15.45 17.98 3.03
N ALA A 66 15.42 17.56 4.31
CA ALA A 66 14.97 16.23 4.72
C ALA A 66 13.62 15.84 4.11
N ARG A 67 12.68 16.79 4.06
CA ARG A 67 11.36 16.60 3.43
C ARG A 67 11.49 16.28 1.94
N GLN A 68 12.31 17.04 1.20
CA GLN A 68 12.54 16.80 -0.23
C GLN A 68 13.18 15.43 -0.46
N CYS A 69 14.18 15.05 0.35
CA CYS A 69 14.83 13.75 0.27
C CYS A 69 13.84 12.60 0.50
N ARG A 70 13.03 12.67 1.57
CA ARG A 70 11.98 11.69 1.85
C ARG A 70 10.98 11.57 0.70
N ASP A 71 10.45 12.70 0.26
CA ASP A 71 9.43 12.73 -0.78
C ASP A 71 10.02 12.24 -2.12
N ARG A 72 11.30 12.54 -2.42
CA ARG A 72 11.99 12.00 -3.60
C ARG A 72 12.15 10.49 -3.52
N TYR A 73 12.64 9.99 -2.40
CA TYR A 73 12.90 8.56 -2.23
C TYR A 73 11.61 7.75 -2.33
N ASN A 74 10.59 8.11 -1.54
CA ASN A 74 9.34 7.37 -1.44
C ASN A 74 8.50 7.41 -2.72
N ASN A 75 8.63 8.45 -3.55
CA ASN A 75 7.83 8.60 -4.76
C ASN A 75 8.55 8.15 -6.04
N TYR A 76 9.89 8.04 -6.03
CA TYR A 76 10.66 7.80 -7.26
C TYR A 76 11.83 6.81 -7.13
N LEU A 77 12.47 6.67 -5.96
CA LEU A 77 13.72 5.91 -5.85
C LEU A 77 13.56 4.56 -5.15
N PHE A 78 12.49 4.37 -4.38
CA PHE A 78 12.23 3.10 -3.73
C PHE A 78 12.17 1.97 -4.76
N LYS A 79 12.80 0.82 -4.43
CA LYS A 79 13.10 -0.28 -5.36
C LYS A 79 11.88 -0.84 -6.10
N GLU A 80 10.69 -0.62 -5.56
CA GLU A 80 9.43 -1.15 -6.07
C GLU A 80 8.61 -0.07 -6.80
N ILE A 81 9.23 0.96 -7.38
CA ILE A 81 8.51 1.97 -8.17
C ILE A 81 8.75 1.73 -9.65
N SER A 82 7.67 1.39 -10.36
CA SER A 82 7.61 1.07 -11.78
C SER A 82 7.19 2.30 -12.59
N ASN A 83 7.93 2.58 -13.65
CA ASN A 83 7.60 3.61 -14.65
C ASN A 83 6.76 3.06 -15.82
N LYS A 84 6.22 1.85 -15.70
CA LYS A 84 5.40 1.23 -16.76
C LYS A 84 4.10 2.01 -17.00
N PRO A 85 3.51 1.94 -18.21
CA PRO A 85 2.17 2.44 -18.47
C PRO A 85 1.15 1.84 -17.50
N TRP A 86 0.03 2.53 -17.27
CA TRP A 86 -1.07 2.00 -16.45
C TRP A 86 -1.82 0.94 -17.23
N SER A 87 -2.05 -0.19 -16.57
CA SER A 87 -2.87 -1.29 -17.08
C SER A 87 -4.32 -1.14 -16.64
N GLU A 88 -5.24 -1.80 -17.36
CA GLU A 88 -6.66 -1.79 -16.99
C GLU A 88 -6.87 -2.44 -15.62
N GLU A 89 -6.11 -3.50 -15.30
CA GLU A 89 -6.17 -4.18 -14.01
C GLU A 89 -5.78 -3.27 -12.84
N GLU A 90 -4.71 -2.46 -13.02
CA GLU A 90 -4.32 -1.47 -12.01
C GLU A 90 -5.38 -0.39 -11.83
N ASP A 91 -5.99 0.07 -12.91
CA ASP A 91 -7.08 1.04 -12.84
C ASP A 91 -8.30 0.46 -12.12
N LEU A 92 -8.64 -0.80 -12.39
CA LEU A 92 -9.72 -1.52 -11.70
C LEU A 92 -9.45 -1.58 -10.19
N ILE A 93 -8.23 -1.90 -9.77
CA ILE A 93 -7.86 -1.90 -8.35
C ILE A 93 -8.10 -0.53 -7.72
N ILE A 94 -7.74 0.56 -8.40
CA ILE A 94 -7.99 1.92 -7.90
C ILE A 94 -9.49 2.20 -7.79
N LEU A 95 -10.25 1.88 -8.85
CA LEU A 95 -11.69 2.13 -8.93
C LEU A 95 -12.46 1.37 -7.84
N THR A 96 -12.12 0.10 -7.58
CA THR A 96 -12.78 -0.71 -6.55
C THR A 96 -12.43 -0.25 -5.13
N ASN A 97 -11.20 0.24 -4.90
CA ASN A 97 -10.75 0.64 -3.57
C ASN A 97 -11.09 2.10 -3.22
N TYR A 98 -11.30 2.97 -4.21
CA TYR A 98 -11.61 4.38 -3.96
C TYR A 98 -12.92 4.60 -3.17
N PRO A 99 -14.03 3.90 -3.42
CA PRO A 99 -15.23 3.98 -2.57
C PRO A 99 -14.97 3.59 -1.11
N LEU A 100 -14.01 2.69 -0.86
CA LEU A 100 -13.70 2.19 0.49
C LEU A 100 -12.76 3.11 1.26
N PHE A 101 -11.77 3.71 0.58
CA PHE A 101 -10.69 4.45 1.22
C PHE A 101 -10.62 5.93 0.84
N GLY A 102 -11.37 6.39 -0.15
CA GLY A 102 -11.32 7.77 -0.66
C GLY A 102 -9.91 8.19 -1.08
N THR A 103 -9.48 9.37 -0.63
CA THR A 103 -8.19 9.99 -1.01
C THR A 103 -6.97 9.46 -0.25
N HIS A 104 -7.10 8.32 0.46
CA HIS A 104 -5.99 7.67 1.15
C HIS A 104 -5.09 6.91 0.14
N TRP A 105 -4.41 7.64 -0.74
CA TRP A 105 -3.65 7.09 -1.87
C TRP A 105 -2.54 6.11 -1.46
N VAL A 106 -1.90 6.36 -0.32
CA VAL A 106 -0.87 5.46 0.23
C VAL A 106 -1.47 4.12 0.66
N LYS A 107 -2.74 4.09 1.08
CA LYS A 107 -3.45 2.85 1.42
C LYS A 107 -3.82 2.09 0.15
N ILE A 108 -4.34 2.79 -0.85
CA ILE A 108 -4.68 2.19 -2.16
C ILE A 108 -3.42 1.66 -2.86
N SER A 109 -2.29 2.36 -2.76
CA SER A 109 -1.05 1.92 -3.41
C SER A 109 -0.50 0.60 -2.83
N LYS A 110 -0.92 0.16 -1.64
CA LYS A 110 -0.50 -1.15 -1.10
C LYS A 110 -1.06 -2.33 -1.89
N PHE A 111 -2.13 -2.12 -2.66
CA PHE A 111 -2.71 -3.13 -3.55
C PHE A 111 -2.07 -3.13 -4.95
N LEU A 112 -1.13 -2.20 -5.21
CA LEU A 112 -0.51 -2.01 -6.51
C LEU A 112 1.00 -2.19 -6.39
N VAL A 113 1.50 -3.31 -6.89
CA VAL A 113 2.95 -3.53 -6.98
C VAL A 113 3.53 -2.53 -7.98
N GLY A 114 4.62 -1.85 -7.63
CA GLY A 114 5.20 -0.90 -8.57
C GLY A 114 4.69 0.54 -8.45
N ARG A 115 3.64 0.83 -7.67
CA ARG A 115 3.01 2.16 -7.67
C ARG A 115 3.10 2.82 -6.30
N SER A 116 3.58 4.06 -6.28
CA SER A 116 3.51 4.90 -5.08
C SER A 116 2.14 5.55 -4.93
N GLY A 117 1.79 5.98 -3.71
CA GLY A 117 0.58 6.78 -3.48
C GLY A 117 0.52 8.05 -4.34
N ASN A 118 1.67 8.64 -4.70
CA ASN A 118 1.70 9.76 -5.63
C ASN A 118 1.36 9.34 -7.07
N ASN A 119 1.76 8.14 -7.51
CA ASN A 119 1.34 7.61 -8.82
C ASN A 119 -0.18 7.43 -8.86
N VAL A 120 -0.77 6.80 -7.84
CA VAL A 120 -2.21 6.56 -7.74
C VAL A 120 -2.99 7.89 -7.76
N LYS A 121 -2.61 8.84 -6.91
CA LYS A 121 -3.18 10.19 -6.89
C LYS A 121 -3.16 10.84 -8.28
N ASN A 122 -2.01 10.77 -8.96
CA ASN A 122 -1.85 11.36 -10.29
C ASN A 122 -2.72 10.64 -11.33
N ARG A 123 -2.80 9.32 -11.29
CA ARG A 123 -3.66 8.53 -12.21
C ARG A 123 -5.12 8.89 -12.02
N TRP A 124 -5.54 9.01 -10.76
CA TRP A 124 -6.89 9.42 -10.39
C TRP A 124 -7.26 10.77 -11.01
N TYR A 125 -6.57 11.84 -10.63
CA TYR A 125 -6.95 13.19 -11.05
C TYR A 125 -6.70 13.48 -12.53
N LYS A 126 -5.75 12.80 -13.17
CA LYS A 126 -5.48 13.02 -14.60
C LYS A 126 -6.42 12.26 -15.52
N TYR A 127 -6.90 11.08 -15.09
CA TYR A 127 -7.62 10.16 -15.96
C TYR A 127 -8.89 9.62 -15.28
N LEU A 128 -8.76 8.82 -14.21
CA LEU A 128 -9.88 8.04 -13.69
C LEU A 128 -11.05 8.89 -13.21
N SER A 129 -10.79 10.04 -12.57
CA SER A 129 -11.86 10.90 -12.06
C SER A 129 -12.77 11.43 -13.16
N LYS A 130 -12.25 11.60 -14.38
CA LYS A 130 -13.00 12.10 -15.53
C LYS A 130 -13.84 11.03 -16.20
N HIS A 131 -13.38 9.78 -16.14
CA HIS A 131 -14.02 8.62 -16.74
C HIS A 131 -14.69 7.71 -15.70
N TYR A 132 -14.84 8.18 -14.46
CA TYR A 132 -15.24 7.33 -13.34
C TYR A 132 -16.57 6.64 -13.59
N ASN A 133 -17.60 7.38 -14.00
CA ASN A 133 -18.93 6.82 -14.26
C ASN A 133 -18.91 5.78 -15.39
N GLU A 134 -18.21 6.09 -16.49
CA GLU A 134 -18.07 5.19 -17.65
C GLU A 134 -17.34 3.89 -17.26
N LEU A 135 -16.22 4.02 -16.56
CA LEU A 135 -15.39 2.89 -16.12
C LEU A 135 -16.12 2.03 -15.07
N MET A 136 -16.89 2.65 -14.18
CA MET A 136 -17.71 1.91 -13.20
C MET A 136 -18.82 1.11 -13.87
N VAL A 137 -19.48 1.64 -14.90
CA VAL A 137 -20.48 0.88 -15.67
C VAL A 137 -19.84 -0.30 -16.40
N LYS A 138 -18.68 -0.10 -17.05
CA LYS A 138 -17.91 -1.18 -17.69
C LYS A 138 -17.51 -2.24 -16.66
N TYR A 139 -17.07 -1.82 -15.48
CA TYR A 139 -16.69 -2.72 -14.40
C TYR A 139 -17.86 -3.55 -13.87
N ASP A 140 -19.01 -2.93 -13.57
CA ASP A 140 -20.19 -3.64 -13.07
C ASP A 140 -20.66 -4.71 -14.06
N PHE A 141 -20.58 -4.43 -15.36
CA PHE A 141 -20.89 -5.41 -16.41
C PHE A 141 -19.91 -6.60 -16.39
N ILE A 142 -18.61 -6.33 -16.29
CA ILE A 142 -17.57 -7.36 -16.20
C ILE A 142 -17.76 -8.21 -14.94
N GLN A 143 -18.03 -7.59 -13.78
CA GLN A 143 -18.25 -8.30 -12.52
C GLN A 143 -19.46 -9.23 -12.59
N LYS A 144 -20.59 -8.76 -13.14
CA LYS A 144 -21.78 -9.61 -13.35
C LYS A 144 -21.49 -10.79 -14.27
N SER A 145 -20.72 -10.57 -15.32
CA SER A 145 -20.32 -11.61 -16.27
C SER A 145 -19.41 -12.66 -15.60
N ASN A 146 -18.42 -12.21 -14.84
CA ASN A 146 -17.53 -13.07 -14.07
C ASN A 146 -18.29 -13.87 -12.99
N GLN A 147 -19.19 -13.23 -12.27
CA GLN A 147 -20.00 -13.89 -11.23
C GLN A 147 -20.85 -15.01 -11.82
N LYS A 148 -21.52 -14.75 -12.96
CA LYS A 148 -22.29 -15.77 -13.68
C LYS A 148 -21.43 -16.98 -14.08
N ALA A 149 -20.18 -16.75 -14.49
CA ALA A 149 -19.25 -17.83 -14.82
C ALA A 149 -18.85 -18.64 -13.58
N VAL A 150 -18.57 -17.97 -12.46
CA VAL A 150 -18.26 -18.61 -11.17
C VAL A 150 -19.45 -19.44 -10.67
N ASP A 151 -20.65 -18.88 -10.72
CA ASP A 151 -21.88 -19.56 -10.30
C ASP A 151 -22.15 -20.80 -11.16
N ALA A 152 -21.90 -20.71 -12.47
CA ALA A 152 -22.03 -21.86 -13.38
C ALA A 152 -21.00 -22.97 -13.08
N ILE A 153 -19.76 -22.61 -12.74
CA ILE A 153 -18.73 -23.60 -12.32
C ILE A 153 -19.13 -24.25 -10.99
N LYS A 154 -19.61 -23.44 -10.04
CA LYS A 154 -20.06 -23.94 -8.73
C LYS A 154 -21.26 -24.89 -8.87
N ALA A 155 -22.24 -24.54 -9.72
CA ALA A 155 -23.39 -25.39 -10.00
C ALA A 155 -22.98 -26.73 -10.63
N LYS A 156 -22.06 -26.72 -11.59
CA LYS A 156 -21.51 -27.96 -12.17
C LYS A 156 -20.81 -28.84 -11.14
N LYS A 157 -20.01 -28.24 -10.25
CA LYS A 157 -19.33 -28.98 -9.19
C LYS A 157 -20.33 -29.60 -8.20
N ILE A 158 -21.38 -28.86 -7.84
CA ILE A 158 -22.47 -29.38 -6.99
C ILE A 158 -23.17 -30.55 -7.68
N GLU A 159 -23.45 -30.44 -8.97
CA GLU A 159 -24.09 -31.53 -9.74
C GLU A 159 -23.20 -32.79 -9.80
N GLU A 160 -21.89 -32.63 -10.02
CA GLU A 160 -20.93 -33.75 -9.99
C GLU A 160 -20.81 -34.39 -8.59
N GLU A 161 -20.88 -33.61 -7.51
CA GLU A 161 -20.87 -34.12 -6.14
C GLU A 161 -22.19 -34.83 -5.78
N LYS A 162 -23.33 -34.35 -6.29
CA LYS A 162 -24.64 -35.03 -6.14
C LYS A 162 -24.64 -36.41 -6.76
N VAL A 163 -24.20 -36.53 -8.02
CA VAL A 163 -24.14 -37.81 -8.74
C VAL A 163 -23.30 -38.85 -7.99
N LYS A 164 -22.23 -38.44 -7.29
CA LYS A 164 -21.42 -39.36 -6.46
C LYS A 164 -22.13 -39.83 -5.20
N ILE A 165 -23.02 -39.02 -4.63
CA ILE A 165 -23.77 -39.37 -3.42
C ILE A 165 -24.99 -40.23 -3.76
N ASP A 166 -25.60 -40.06 -4.93
CA ASP A 166 -26.74 -40.89 -5.36
C ASP A 166 -26.35 -42.38 -5.58
N ASP A 167 -25.06 -42.69 -5.69
CA ASP A 167 -24.50 -44.05 -5.70
C ASP A 167 -24.24 -44.62 -4.27
N CYS A 168 -24.58 -43.88 -3.21
CA CYS A 168 -24.47 -44.33 -1.82
C CYS A 168 -25.78 -44.99 -1.35
N TRP A 169 -25.66 -46.25 -0.97
CA TRP A 169 -26.73 -47.06 -0.42
C TRP A 169 -26.61 -47.14 1.11
N ASP A 170 -27.72 -47.16 1.83
CA ASP A 170 -27.70 -47.43 3.26
C ASP A 170 -27.35 -48.90 3.56
N ILE A 171 -27.19 -49.26 4.85
CA ILE A 171 -26.91 -50.64 5.30
C ILE A 171 -28.00 -51.63 4.86
N PHE A 172 -29.20 -51.13 4.52
CA PHE A 172 -30.34 -51.92 4.08
C PHE A 172 -30.51 -51.96 2.55
N GLY A 173 -29.60 -51.35 1.79
CA GLY A 173 -29.63 -51.34 0.33
C GLY A 173 -30.70 -50.43 -0.25
N ASN A 174 -31.06 -49.32 0.42
CA ASN A 174 -31.89 -48.26 -0.14
C ASN A 174 -31.04 -47.04 -0.57
N PRO A 175 -31.39 -46.33 -1.66
CA PRO A 175 -30.72 -45.10 -2.05
C PRO A 175 -30.91 -44.00 -0.99
N ILE A 176 -29.83 -43.32 -0.60
CA ILE A 176 -29.89 -42.22 0.37
C ILE A 176 -30.20 -40.91 -0.37
N GLU A 177 -31.33 -40.27 -0.09
CA GLU A 177 -31.69 -39.00 -0.73
C GLU A 177 -30.77 -37.84 -0.30
N TRP A 178 -30.37 -37.02 -1.29
CA TRP A 178 -29.49 -35.86 -1.13
C TRP A 178 -29.89 -34.87 -0.02
N GLU A 179 -31.19 -34.71 0.26
CA GLU A 179 -31.69 -33.80 1.31
C GLU A 179 -31.24 -34.21 2.73
N PHE A 180 -30.91 -35.48 2.94
CA PHE A 180 -30.43 -36.00 4.22
C PHE A 180 -29.01 -35.50 4.58
N PHE A 181 -28.16 -35.30 3.58
CA PHE A 181 -26.77 -34.88 3.76
C PHE A 181 -26.60 -33.38 4.06
N GLN A 182 -27.56 -32.53 3.66
CA GLN A 182 -27.46 -31.07 3.91
C GLN A 182 -27.72 -30.66 5.36
N ASN A 183 -28.43 -31.51 6.13
CA ASN A 183 -28.81 -31.20 7.51
C ASN A 183 -27.88 -31.80 8.58
N ASN A 184 -26.93 -32.65 8.20
CA ASN A 184 -26.02 -33.33 9.13
C ASN A 184 -24.57 -33.23 8.66
N ASN A 185 -23.95 -32.06 8.89
CA ASN A 185 -22.51 -31.89 8.67
C ASN A 185 -21.66 -32.74 9.66
N ASP A 186 -22.29 -33.31 10.69
CA ASP A 186 -21.68 -34.21 11.67
C ASP A 186 -21.75 -35.70 11.26
N ALA A 187 -22.48 -36.07 10.20
CA ALA A 187 -22.62 -37.48 9.78
C ALA A 187 -21.44 -38.00 8.94
N LEU A 188 -20.58 -37.11 8.40
CA LEU A 188 -19.39 -37.50 7.66
C LEU A 188 -18.28 -38.10 8.55
N GLU A 189 -18.32 -37.87 9.88
CA GLU A 189 -17.44 -38.59 10.81
C GLU A 189 -17.96 -39.98 11.19
N SER A 190 -19.26 -40.26 10.99
CA SER A 190 -19.87 -41.57 11.28
C SER A 190 -19.76 -42.59 10.13
N LEU A 191 -19.43 -42.13 8.91
CA LEU A 191 -19.21 -43.00 7.75
C LEU A 191 -17.75 -43.51 7.62
N ASN A 192 -16.86 -43.14 8.54
CA ASN A 192 -15.53 -43.74 8.67
C ASN A 192 -15.49 -44.96 9.61
N CYS A 193 -16.64 -45.57 9.90
CA CYS A 193 -16.74 -46.83 10.63
C CYS A 193 -17.51 -47.87 9.80
N PHE A 194 -16.86 -48.42 8.77
CA PHE A 194 -16.68 -49.85 8.51
C PHE A 194 -16.15 -50.03 7.08
N PHE A 195 -14.86 -50.40 6.98
CA PHE A 195 -14.13 -51.01 5.85
C PHE A 195 -14.34 -50.50 4.41
#